data_AF-A0A2A2MZU7-F1
#
_entry.id   AF-A0A2A2MZU7-F1
#
_cell.length_a   1.000
_cell.length_b   1.000
_cell.length_c   1.000
_cell.angle_alpha   90.00
_cell.angle_beta   90.00
_cell.angle_gamma   90.00
#
_symmetry.space_group_name_H-M   'P 1'
#
loop_
_entity.id
_entity.type
_entity.pdbx_description
1 polymer ?
#
loop_
_entity_poly.entity_id
_entity_poly.type
_entity_poly.pdbx_seq_one_letter_code
_entity_poly.pdbx_strand_id
1 'polypeptide(L)'
;MKSSSFSKREWFFVIFIVVIVQFCIQVAAFLYAGSGSALNYISISGTIVSIALALLAIIYSYFQSASQETSSLTISQQVNKLIDVVEAVKVSKDDFSGELSQLQDIREKIDSSMNLQQKAHDKIESVGNMINQLNGNSLSEVYEPTAQSKSALFDDIVVKGNNITHITMLIIYYADRYGVPFSDLWSVFGSKVFSGGSKGKTAIQEYFKGALFSTISMFHCIGFVEEIEKTFVLSITDEFESSLADFHKFLASREDAEYTRVIELFESIVENYDGDS
;
A
#
# COMPACT_ATOMS: atom_id res chain seq x y z
N MET A 1 -2.19 48.07 -35.05
CA MET A 1 -2.37 48.14 -36.52
C MET A 1 -1.98 46.80 -37.11
N LYS A 2 -2.91 46.11 -37.77
CA LYS A 2 -2.73 44.78 -38.36
C LYS A 2 -2.01 44.95 -39.69
N SER A 3 -0.73 44.58 -39.79
CA SER A 3 0.00 44.59 -41.07
C SER A 3 -0.53 43.45 -41.93
N SER A 4 -1.43 43.76 -42.86
CA SER A 4 -1.83 42.84 -43.92
C SER A 4 -0.61 42.56 -44.78
N SER A 5 -0.03 41.37 -44.65
CA SER A 5 1.04 40.92 -45.55
C SER A 5 0.47 40.81 -46.96
N PHE A 6 1.02 41.60 -47.87
CA PHE A 6 0.61 41.60 -49.27
C PHE A 6 0.85 40.19 -49.86
N SER A 7 -0.19 39.61 -50.43
CA SER A 7 -0.14 38.28 -51.06
C SER A 7 0.66 38.34 -52.36
N LYS A 8 1.31 37.24 -52.75
CA LYS A 8 2.07 37.13 -54.02
C LYS A 8 1.28 37.60 -55.24
N ARG A 9 -0.05 37.45 -55.19
CA ARG A 9 -0.98 37.88 -56.24
C ARG A 9 -1.08 39.40 -56.35
N GLU A 10 -1.03 40.11 -55.25
CA GLU A 10 -1.09 41.58 -55.22
C GLU A 10 0.23 42.18 -55.73
N TRP A 11 1.36 41.55 -55.42
CA TRP A 11 2.66 41.92 -55.99
C TRP A 11 2.69 41.80 -57.51
N PHE A 12 2.10 40.73 -58.07
CA PHE A 12 1.98 40.58 -59.52
C PHE A 12 1.13 41.69 -60.15
N PHE A 13 0.02 42.06 -59.48
CA PHE A 13 -0.83 43.18 -59.93
C PHE A 13 -0.10 44.53 -59.87
N VAL A 14 0.68 44.79 -58.82
CA VAL A 14 1.46 46.03 -58.70
C VAL A 14 2.51 46.11 -59.81
N ILE A 15 3.25 45.03 -60.07
CA ILE A 15 4.23 44.97 -61.16
C ILE A 15 3.55 45.21 -62.51
N PHE A 16 2.40 44.58 -62.75
CA PHE A 16 1.65 44.75 -63.99
C PHE A 16 1.16 46.19 -64.20
N ILE A 17 0.68 46.85 -63.14
CA ILE A 17 0.27 48.26 -63.18
C ILE A 17 1.46 49.17 -63.50
N VAL A 18 2.62 48.94 -62.86
CA VAL A 18 3.83 49.74 -63.12
C VAL A 18 4.28 49.57 -64.57
N VAL A 19 4.24 48.36 -65.13
CA VAL A 19 4.59 48.10 -66.54
C VAL A 19 3.65 48.84 -67.50
N ILE A 20 2.34 48.87 -67.22
CA ILE A 20 1.37 49.62 -68.03
C ILE A 20 1.66 51.13 -67.97
N VAL A 21 1.91 51.68 -66.78
CA VAL A 21 2.23 53.10 -66.64
C VAL A 21 3.51 53.45 -67.38
N GLN A 22 4.54 52.61 -67.28
CA GLN A 22 5.80 52.76 -68.02
C GLN A 22 5.55 52.78 -69.54
N PHE A 23 4.70 51.89 -70.04
CA PHE A 23 4.33 51.83 -71.45
C PHE A 23 3.58 53.10 -71.90
N CYS A 24 2.65 53.62 -71.09
CA CYS A 24 1.96 54.87 -71.37
C CYS A 24 2.92 56.07 -71.45
N ILE A 25 3.90 56.14 -70.54
CA ILE A 25 4.93 57.19 -70.55
C ILE A 25 5.80 57.07 -71.81
N GLN A 26 6.16 55.85 -72.21
CA GLN A 26 6.95 55.61 -73.43
C GLN A 26 6.21 56.04 -74.70
N VAL A 27 4.91 55.75 -74.80
CA VAL A 27 4.07 56.18 -75.93
C VAL A 27 3.92 57.69 -75.97
N ALA A 28 3.72 58.34 -74.82
CA ALA A 28 3.68 59.80 -74.73
C ALA A 28 5.03 60.42 -75.14
N ALA A 29 6.14 59.85 -74.69
CA ALA A 29 7.48 60.29 -75.08
C ALA A 29 7.69 60.20 -76.60
N PHE A 30 7.20 59.13 -77.24
CA PHE A 30 7.30 58.94 -78.68
C PHE A 30 6.45 59.95 -79.47
N LEU A 31 5.24 60.28 -78.96
CA LEU A 31 4.35 61.25 -79.59
C LEU A 31 4.90 62.68 -79.54
N TYR A 32 5.58 63.05 -78.45
CA TYR A 32 6.09 64.40 -78.20
C TYR A 32 7.59 64.58 -78.49
N ALA A 33 8.24 63.57 -79.10
CA ALA A 33 9.67 63.56 -79.43
C ALA A 33 10.12 64.72 -80.33
N GLY A 34 9.20 65.42 -81.01
CA GLY A 34 9.47 66.59 -81.83
C GLY A 34 9.68 67.91 -81.06
N SER A 35 9.45 67.96 -79.74
CA SER A 35 9.64 69.17 -78.92
C SER A 35 10.77 69.00 -77.89
N GLY A 36 11.87 69.72 -78.07
CA GLY A 36 13.10 69.54 -77.25
C GLY A 36 12.92 69.73 -75.74
N SER A 37 11.91 70.51 -75.31
CA SER A 37 11.61 70.73 -73.90
C SER A 37 10.94 69.52 -73.23
N ALA A 38 10.04 68.80 -73.93
CA ALA A 38 9.34 67.64 -73.36
C ALA A 38 10.30 66.45 -73.15
N LEU A 39 11.27 66.28 -74.04
CA LEU A 39 12.26 65.20 -73.97
C LEU A 39 13.15 65.31 -72.71
N ASN A 40 13.51 66.52 -72.29
CA ASN A 40 14.31 66.75 -71.10
C ASN A 40 13.54 66.42 -69.80
N TYR A 41 12.25 66.77 -69.74
CA TYR A 41 11.40 66.43 -68.58
C TYR A 41 11.21 64.92 -68.42
N ILE A 42 11.10 64.18 -69.53
CA ILE A 42 11.00 62.71 -69.51
C ILE A 42 12.30 62.07 -68.99
N SER A 43 13.46 62.56 -69.43
CA SER A 43 14.77 62.06 -68.98
C SER A 43 15.00 62.25 -67.47
N ILE A 44 14.68 63.44 -66.94
CA ILE A 44 14.83 63.74 -65.51
C ILE A 44 13.82 62.93 -64.69
N SER A 45 12.57 62.80 -65.17
CA SER A 45 11.54 62.00 -64.49
C SER A 45 11.93 60.52 -64.43
N GLY A 46 12.52 59.99 -65.51
CA GLY A 46 13.04 58.60 -65.52
C GLY A 46 14.13 58.35 -64.48
N THR A 47 15.01 59.33 -64.25
CA THR A 47 16.08 59.23 -63.22
C THR A 47 15.49 59.23 -61.80
N ILE A 48 14.52 60.12 -61.52
CA ILE A 48 13.84 60.17 -60.22
C ILE A 48 13.09 58.87 -59.94
N VAL A 49 12.38 58.34 -60.94
CA VAL A 49 11.66 57.06 -60.81
C VAL A 49 12.63 55.90 -60.56
N SER A 50 13.80 55.88 -61.22
CA SER A 50 14.83 54.86 -60.99
C SER A 50 15.36 54.88 -59.56
N ILE A 51 15.64 56.06 -59.01
CA ILE A 51 16.07 56.22 -57.60
C ILE A 51 14.95 55.79 -56.65
N ALA A 52 13.71 56.16 -56.93
CA ALA A 52 12.56 55.76 -56.11
C ALA A 52 12.36 54.23 -56.10
N LEU A 53 12.51 53.57 -57.24
CA LEU A 53 12.45 52.11 -57.36
C LEU A 53 13.59 51.43 -56.61
N ALA A 54 14.81 51.96 -56.68
CA ALA A 54 15.95 51.44 -55.93
C ALA A 54 15.73 51.53 -54.42
N LEU A 55 15.20 52.65 -53.92
CA LEU A 55 14.84 52.80 -52.50
C LEU A 55 13.73 51.83 -52.07
N LEU A 56 12.70 51.65 -52.91
CA LEU A 56 11.63 50.67 -52.67
C LEU A 56 12.18 49.25 -52.55
N ALA A 57 13.14 48.88 -53.39
CA ALA A 57 13.78 47.56 -53.34
C ALA A 57 14.55 47.35 -52.03
N ILE A 58 15.28 48.35 -51.56
CA ILE A 58 16.01 48.31 -50.27
C ILE A 58 15.02 48.15 -49.11
N ILE A 59 13.96 48.95 -49.07
CA ILE A 59 12.94 48.89 -48.02
C ILE A 59 12.25 47.52 -48.00
N TYR A 60 11.89 47.00 -49.17
CA TYR A 60 11.27 45.68 -49.28
C TYR A 60 12.20 44.56 -48.77
N SER A 61 13.48 44.60 -49.15
CA SER A 61 14.49 43.63 -48.68
C SER A 61 14.65 43.65 -47.15
N TYR A 62 14.58 44.84 -46.54
CA TYR A 62 14.59 45.00 -45.09
C TYR A 62 13.35 44.38 -44.41
N PHE A 63 12.14 44.68 -44.90
CA PHE A 63 10.92 44.08 -44.37
C PHE A 63 10.88 42.56 -44.55
N GLN A 64 11.37 42.05 -45.68
CA GLN A 64 11.47 40.62 -45.94
C GLN A 64 12.44 39.96 -44.95
N SER A 65 13.60 40.55 -44.70
CA SER A 65 14.59 40.04 -43.75
C SER A 65 14.04 40.00 -42.32
N ALA A 66 13.36 41.07 -41.88
CA ALA A 66 12.71 41.12 -40.55
C ALA A 66 11.59 40.07 -40.40
N SER A 67 10.79 39.86 -41.46
CA SER A 67 9.76 38.80 -41.48
C SER A 67 10.38 37.40 -41.44
N GLN A 68 11.55 37.21 -42.05
CA GLN A 68 12.25 35.94 -42.09
C GLN A 68 12.88 35.59 -40.73
N GLU A 69 13.44 36.58 -40.03
CA GLU A 69 13.91 36.44 -38.64
C GLU A 69 12.77 36.04 -37.69
N THR A 70 11.63 36.72 -37.78
CA THR A 70 10.44 36.39 -36.98
C THR A 70 9.93 34.96 -37.26
N SER A 71 9.98 34.54 -38.53
CA SER A 71 9.61 33.17 -38.93
C SER A 71 10.58 32.13 -38.36
N SER A 72 11.88 32.43 -38.36
CA SER A 72 12.92 31.57 -37.77
C SER A 72 12.76 31.39 -36.25
N LEU A 73 12.42 32.47 -35.54
CA LEU A 73 12.09 32.42 -34.11
C LEU A 73 10.83 31.56 -33.86
N THR A 74 9.80 31.72 -34.68
CA THR A 74 8.56 30.93 -34.58
C THR A 74 8.83 29.44 -34.83
N ILE A 75 9.66 29.10 -35.81
CA ILE A 75 10.09 27.72 -36.08
C ILE A 75 10.86 27.15 -34.89
N SER A 76 11.82 27.89 -34.35
CA SER A 76 12.58 27.47 -33.16
C SER A 76 11.66 27.21 -31.96
N GLN A 77 10.68 28.08 -31.73
CA GLN A 77 9.68 27.89 -30.67
C GLN A 77 8.81 26.65 -30.91
N GLN A 78 8.41 26.38 -32.15
CA GLN A 78 7.64 25.18 -32.50
C GLN A 78 8.47 23.89 -32.32
N VAL A 79 9.76 23.92 -32.67
CA VAL A 79 10.69 22.79 -32.44
C VAL A 79 10.86 22.52 -30.95
N ASN A 80 11.05 23.56 -30.14
CA ASN A 80 11.14 23.40 -28.67
C ASN A 80 9.87 22.78 -28.09
N LYS A 81 8.68 23.25 -28.49
CA LYS A 81 7.41 22.62 -28.09
C LYS A 81 7.32 21.15 -28.51
N LEU A 82 7.88 20.81 -29.67
CA LEU A 82 7.89 19.42 -30.16
C LEU A 82 8.82 18.54 -29.31
N ILE A 83 9.96 19.08 -28.89
CA ILE A 83 10.88 18.42 -27.96
C ILE A 83 10.19 18.18 -26.61
N ASP A 84 9.50 19.19 -26.06
CA ASP A 84 8.75 19.08 -24.80
C ASP A 84 7.68 17.98 -24.89
N VAL A 85 6.95 17.89 -26.02
CA VAL A 85 5.95 16.85 -26.26
C VAL A 85 6.59 15.46 -26.33
N VAL A 86 7.74 15.33 -27.00
CA VAL A 86 8.48 14.05 -27.08
C VAL A 86 8.97 13.61 -25.69
N GLU A 87 9.44 14.54 -24.87
CA GLU A 87 9.85 14.26 -23.49
C GLU A 87 8.67 13.82 -22.62
N ALA A 88 7.54 14.51 -22.70
CA ALA A 88 6.31 14.12 -22.02
C ALA A 88 5.83 12.72 -22.43
N VAL A 89 5.93 12.37 -23.71
CA VAL A 89 5.61 11.02 -24.22
C VAL A 89 6.57 9.96 -23.66
N LYS A 90 7.85 10.30 -23.49
CA LYS A 90 8.84 9.38 -22.90
C LYS A 90 8.56 9.12 -21.42
N VAL A 91 8.26 10.16 -20.65
CA VAL A 91 7.85 10.03 -19.25
C VAL A 91 6.58 9.17 -19.14
N SER A 92 5.58 9.45 -19.97
CA SER A 92 4.32 8.68 -19.97
C SER A 92 4.53 7.20 -20.35
N LYS A 93 5.51 6.88 -21.21
CA LYS A 93 5.91 5.50 -21.50
C LYS A 93 6.55 4.80 -20.29
N ASP A 94 7.40 5.51 -19.56
CA ASP A 94 8.06 4.97 -18.36
C ASP A 94 7.03 4.74 -17.24
N ASP A 95 6.10 5.68 -17.04
CA ASP A 95 4.97 5.53 -16.11
C ASP A 95 4.09 4.33 -16.48
N PHE A 96 3.75 4.17 -17.76
CA PHE A 96 2.99 3.04 -18.27
C PHE A 96 3.71 1.69 -18.06
N SER A 97 5.04 1.67 -18.23
CA SER A 97 5.84 0.48 -17.90
C SER A 97 5.82 0.18 -16.40
N GLY A 98 5.82 1.22 -15.54
CA GLY A 98 5.66 1.08 -14.10
C GLY A 98 4.30 0.50 -13.70
N GLU A 99 3.21 1.00 -14.31
CA GLU A 99 1.85 0.46 -14.09
C GLU A 99 1.73 -1.00 -14.53
N LEU A 100 2.36 -1.40 -15.63
CA LEU A 100 2.41 -2.81 -16.06
C LEU A 100 3.12 -3.71 -15.05
N SER A 101 4.20 -3.22 -14.42
CA SER A 101 4.87 -3.95 -13.33
C SER A 101 3.95 -4.11 -12.13
N GLN A 102 3.21 -3.07 -11.75
CA GLN A 102 2.24 -3.16 -10.66
C GLN A 102 1.11 -4.15 -10.95
N LEU A 103 0.67 -4.26 -12.21
CA LEU A 103 -0.30 -5.29 -12.62
C LEU A 103 0.25 -6.70 -12.46
N GLN A 104 1.54 -6.91 -12.72
CA GLN A 104 2.20 -8.19 -12.48
C GLN A 104 2.22 -8.53 -10.98
N ASP A 105 2.56 -7.57 -10.12
CA ASP A 105 2.51 -7.75 -8.66
C ASP A 105 1.08 -8.04 -8.16
N ILE A 106 0.07 -7.36 -8.72
CA ILE A 106 -1.34 -7.62 -8.40
C ILE A 106 -1.72 -9.04 -8.79
N ARG A 107 -1.30 -9.52 -9.97
CA ARG A 107 -1.52 -10.90 -10.41
C ARG A 107 -0.92 -11.90 -9.42
N GLU A 108 0.33 -11.72 -9.00
CA GLU A 108 0.98 -12.62 -8.03
C GLU A 108 0.26 -12.62 -6.68
N LYS A 109 -0.20 -11.46 -6.21
CA LYS A 109 -1.02 -11.36 -5.00
C LYS A 109 -2.36 -12.06 -5.13
N ILE A 110 -3.01 -11.98 -6.30
CA ILE A 110 -4.26 -12.71 -6.58
C ILE A 110 -4.01 -14.22 -6.55
N ASP A 111 -2.97 -14.71 -7.22
CA ASP A 111 -2.62 -16.14 -7.22
C ASP A 111 -2.31 -16.64 -5.80
N SER A 112 -1.59 -15.85 -5.00
CA SER A 112 -1.34 -16.15 -3.58
C SER A 112 -2.63 -16.17 -2.76
N SER A 113 -3.53 -15.22 -2.97
CA SER A 113 -4.83 -15.15 -2.30
C SER A 113 -5.73 -16.34 -2.65
N MET A 114 -5.77 -16.74 -3.93
CA MET A 114 -6.50 -17.94 -4.37
C MET A 114 -5.96 -19.21 -3.71
N ASN A 115 -4.63 -19.37 -3.64
CA ASN A 115 -4.02 -20.49 -2.93
C ASN A 115 -4.37 -20.49 -1.43
N LEU A 116 -4.43 -19.31 -0.80
CA LEU A 116 -4.79 -19.17 0.60
C LEU A 116 -6.27 -19.50 0.84
N GLN A 117 -7.16 -19.07 -0.07
CA GLN A 117 -8.58 -19.41 -0.05
C GLN A 117 -8.82 -20.90 -0.23
N GLN A 118 -8.10 -21.55 -1.15
CA GLN A 118 -8.21 -22.99 -1.35
C GLN A 118 -7.79 -23.75 -0.09
N LYS A 119 -6.64 -23.40 0.50
CA LYS A 119 -6.21 -23.96 1.80
C LYS A 119 -7.20 -23.70 2.93
N ALA A 120 -7.83 -22.53 2.94
CA ALA A 120 -8.88 -22.21 3.92
C ALA A 120 -10.12 -23.08 3.69
N HIS A 121 -10.51 -23.31 2.44
CA HIS A 121 -11.62 -24.20 2.09
C HIS A 121 -11.35 -25.64 2.52
N ASP A 122 -10.15 -26.16 2.23
CA ASP A 122 -9.73 -27.51 2.66
C ASP A 122 -9.78 -27.65 4.20
N LYS A 123 -9.35 -26.60 4.92
CA LYS A 123 -9.45 -26.55 6.39
C LYS A 123 -10.89 -26.48 6.88
N ILE A 124 -11.75 -25.69 6.23
CA ILE A 124 -13.17 -25.57 6.58
C ILE A 124 -13.89 -26.90 6.32
N GLU A 125 -13.58 -27.58 5.22
CA GLU A 125 -14.09 -28.91 4.92
C GLU A 125 -13.63 -29.93 5.97
N SER A 126 -12.35 -29.89 6.35
CA SER A 126 -11.81 -30.69 7.45
C SER A 126 -12.53 -30.43 8.78
N VAL A 127 -12.76 -29.16 9.13
CA VAL A 127 -13.52 -28.78 10.33
C VAL A 127 -14.98 -29.25 10.24
N GLY A 128 -15.62 -29.09 9.08
CA GLY A 128 -16.98 -29.58 8.84
C GLY A 128 -17.08 -31.09 9.01
N ASN A 129 -16.08 -31.83 8.52
CA ASN A 129 -15.98 -33.27 8.72
C ASN A 129 -15.76 -33.63 10.20
N MET A 130 -14.92 -32.90 10.94
CA MET A 130 -14.76 -33.07 12.39
C MET A 130 -16.08 -32.80 13.14
N ILE A 131 -16.80 -31.74 12.79
CA ILE A 131 -18.11 -31.42 13.40
C ILE A 131 -19.12 -32.51 13.08
N ASN A 132 -19.16 -33.03 11.86
CA ASN A 132 -20.04 -34.13 11.48
C ASN A 132 -19.69 -35.42 12.21
N GLN A 133 -18.40 -35.70 12.46
CA GLN A 133 -17.96 -36.81 13.29
C GLN A 133 -18.38 -36.62 14.76
N LEU A 134 -18.25 -35.41 15.30
CA LEU A 134 -18.70 -35.09 16.66
C LEU A 134 -20.22 -35.19 16.81
N ASN A 135 -20.99 -34.84 15.78
CA ASN A 135 -22.45 -34.94 15.79
C ASN A 135 -22.95 -36.38 15.55
N GLY A 136 -22.21 -37.18 14.77
CA GLY A 136 -22.47 -38.60 14.54
C GLY A 136 -22.13 -39.48 15.75
N ASN A 137 -21.16 -39.07 16.56
CA ASN A 137 -20.90 -39.63 17.88
C ASN A 137 -21.85 -38.95 18.88
N SER A 138 -23.09 -39.42 18.95
CA SER A 138 -24.06 -38.89 19.91
C SER A 138 -23.47 -38.88 21.32
N LEU A 139 -23.40 -37.68 21.93
CA LEU A 139 -23.21 -37.43 23.37
C LEU A 139 -24.44 -37.93 24.17
N SER A 140 -24.90 -39.14 23.88
CA SER A 140 -26.07 -39.77 24.49
C SER A 140 -25.74 -40.65 25.68
N GLU A 141 -24.46 -40.92 25.92
CA GLU A 141 -23.98 -41.46 27.19
C GLU A 141 -23.28 -40.35 27.96
N VAL A 142 -23.73 -40.13 29.19
CA VAL A 142 -22.98 -39.34 30.17
C VAL A 142 -21.64 -40.05 30.34
N TYR A 143 -20.60 -39.52 29.70
CA TYR A 143 -19.24 -40.01 29.86
C TYR A 143 -18.76 -39.59 31.25
N GLU A 144 -18.92 -40.47 32.22
CA GLU A 144 -18.18 -40.37 33.49
C GLU A 144 -16.80 -41.03 33.26
N PRO A 145 -15.72 -40.25 33.18
CA PRO A 145 -14.40 -40.83 33.00
C PRO A 145 -14.05 -41.63 34.26
N THR A 146 -13.71 -42.90 34.10
CA THR A 146 -13.18 -43.72 35.21
C THR A 146 -11.83 -43.14 35.68
N ALA A 147 -11.47 -43.32 36.96
CA ALA A 147 -10.18 -42.83 37.51
C ALA A 147 -8.96 -43.24 36.65
N GLN A 148 -8.96 -44.48 36.14
CA GLN A 148 -7.92 -44.97 35.25
C GLN A 148 -7.87 -44.24 33.89
N SER A 149 -9.02 -43.84 33.34
CA SER A 149 -9.08 -43.04 32.13
C SER A 149 -8.68 -41.59 32.37
N LYS A 150 -8.93 -41.03 33.55
CA LYS A 150 -8.50 -39.67 33.93
C LYS A 150 -6.98 -39.60 34.04
N SER A 151 -6.36 -40.55 34.73
CA SER A 151 -4.90 -40.62 34.86
C SER A 151 -4.20 -40.76 33.50
N ALA A 152 -4.65 -41.67 32.63
CA ALA A 152 -4.04 -41.83 31.30
C ALA A 152 -4.21 -40.59 30.41
N LEU A 153 -5.33 -39.87 30.53
CA LEU A 153 -5.58 -38.63 29.81
C LEU A 153 -4.73 -37.48 30.37
N PHE A 154 -4.52 -37.43 31.69
CA PHE A 154 -3.61 -36.47 32.31
C PHE A 154 -2.17 -36.67 31.84
N ASP A 155 -1.68 -37.91 31.83
CA ASP A 155 -0.33 -38.24 31.34
C ASP A 155 -0.14 -37.81 29.87
N ASP A 156 -1.15 -38.02 29.02
CA ASP A 156 -1.11 -37.58 27.62
C ASP A 156 -1.06 -36.05 27.51
N ILE A 157 -1.82 -35.34 28.35
CA ILE A 157 -1.81 -33.87 28.39
C ILE A 157 -0.48 -33.33 28.91
N VAL A 158 0.15 -33.97 29.90
CA VAL A 158 1.46 -33.55 30.43
C VAL A 158 2.58 -33.77 29.41
N VAL A 159 2.53 -34.85 28.64
CA VAL A 159 3.59 -35.19 27.67
C VAL A 159 3.40 -34.46 26.33
N LYS A 160 2.17 -34.34 25.84
CA LYS A 160 1.84 -33.76 24.52
C LYS A 160 1.27 -32.35 24.60
N GLY A 161 1.05 -31.84 25.80
CA GLY A 161 0.53 -30.50 26.05
C GLY A 161 1.38 -29.43 25.40
N ASN A 162 0.71 -28.41 24.88
CA ASN A 162 1.40 -27.20 24.42
C ASN A 162 1.70 -26.28 25.62
N ASN A 163 2.49 -25.23 25.37
CA ASN A 163 2.88 -24.28 26.43
C ASN A 163 1.66 -23.63 27.12
N ILE A 164 0.55 -23.39 26.42
CA ILE A 164 -0.66 -22.82 27.00
C ILE A 164 -1.29 -23.79 28.00
N THR A 165 -1.33 -25.08 27.67
CA THR A 165 -1.83 -26.13 28.56
C THR A 165 -0.97 -26.25 29.81
N HIS A 166 0.36 -26.26 29.68
CA HIS A 166 1.27 -26.31 30.83
C HIS A 166 1.18 -25.06 31.71
N ILE A 167 1.08 -23.87 31.12
CA ILE A 167 0.86 -22.63 31.86
C ILE A 167 -0.50 -22.67 32.58
N THR A 168 -1.54 -23.21 31.93
CA THR A 168 -2.86 -23.38 32.57
C THR A 168 -2.78 -24.30 33.78
N MET A 169 -2.09 -25.44 33.66
CA MET A 169 -1.88 -26.37 34.77
C MET A 169 -1.12 -25.72 35.94
N LEU A 170 -0.09 -24.92 35.64
CA LEU A 170 0.61 -24.14 36.67
C LEU A 170 -0.32 -23.13 37.34
N ILE A 171 -1.13 -22.40 36.57
CA ILE A 171 -2.10 -21.45 37.12
C ILE A 171 -3.10 -22.16 38.04
N ILE A 172 -3.63 -23.31 37.64
CA ILE A 172 -4.54 -24.10 38.47
C ILE A 172 -3.82 -24.55 39.75
N TYR A 173 -2.60 -25.06 39.65
CA TYR A 173 -1.79 -25.49 40.80
C TYR A 173 -1.57 -24.36 41.80
N TYR A 174 -1.15 -23.17 41.35
CA TYR A 174 -0.92 -22.03 42.25
C TYR A 174 -2.22 -21.42 42.77
N ALA A 175 -3.29 -21.43 41.98
CA ALA A 175 -4.60 -20.92 42.41
C ALA A 175 -5.18 -21.77 43.55
N ASP A 176 -5.15 -23.09 43.40
CA ASP A 176 -5.67 -24.02 44.39
C ASP A 176 -4.78 -24.07 45.64
N ARG A 177 -3.46 -24.25 45.45
CA ARG A 177 -2.52 -24.44 46.57
C ARG A 177 -2.42 -23.24 47.52
N TYR A 178 -2.57 -22.04 46.98
CA TYR A 178 -2.40 -20.79 47.71
C TYR A 178 -3.70 -19.98 47.84
N GLY A 179 -4.82 -20.49 47.34
CA GLY A 179 -6.11 -19.82 47.38
C GLY A 179 -6.15 -18.50 46.59
N VAL A 180 -5.31 -18.36 45.56
CA VAL A 180 -5.20 -17.11 44.79
C VAL A 180 -6.18 -17.15 43.60
N PRO A 181 -7.07 -16.15 43.45
CA PRO A 181 -7.94 -16.02 42.29
C PRO A 181 -7.19 -16.05 40.95
N PHE A 182 -7.77 -16.70 39.94
CA PHE A 182 -7.24 -16.66 38.56
C PHE A 182 -7.05 -15.23 38.05
N SER A 183 -7.95 -14.31 38.41
CA SER A 183 -7.87 -12.89 38.01
C SER A 183 -6.56 -12.25 38.45
N ASP A 184 -6.11 -12.59 39.65
CA ASP A 184 -4.98 -11.96 40.32
C ASP A 184 -3.69 -12.56 39.77
N LEU A 185 -3.63 -13.89 39.64
CA LEU A 185 -2.55 -14.61 38.95
C LEU A 185 -2.39 -14.09 37.51
N TRP A 186 -3.49 -13.94 36.77
CA TRP A 186 -3.46 -13.44 35.39
C TRP A 186 -3.03 -11.98 35.30
N SER A 187 -3.46 -11.12 36.22
CA SER A 187 -3.12 -9.69 36.18
C SER A 187 -1.61 -9.45 36.28
N VAL A 188 -0.93 -10.22 37.13
CA VAL A 188 0.52 -10.09 37.34
C VAL A 188 1.30 -10.88 36.30
N PHE A 189 0.86 -12.10 35.96
CA PHE A 189 1.48 -12.90 34.89
C PHE A 189 1.37 -12.19 33.54
N GLY A 190 0.16 -11.76 33.18
CA GLY A 190 -0.14 -11.09 31.92
C GLY A 190 0.55 -9.73 31.79
N SER A 191 0.73 -8.99 32.88
CA SER A 191 1.47 -7.73 32.85
C SER A 191 2.97 -7.95 32.71
N LYS A 192 3.57 -8.92 33.42
CA LYS A 192 5.02 -9.21 33.35
C LYS A 192 5.43 -9.88 32.04
N VAL A 193 4.71 -10.90 31.58
CA VAL A 193 5.02 -11.65 30.35
C VAL A 193 4.80 -10.81 29.10
N PHE A 194 3.79 -9.96 29.08
CA PHE A 194 3.48 -9.13 27.92
C PHE A 194 3.92 -7.66 28.07
N SER A 195 4.74 -7.32 29.08
CA SER A 195 5.24 -5.96 29.33
C SER A 195 5.99 -5.39 28.10
N GLY A 196 5.59 -4.19 27.65
CA GLY A 196 6.21 -3.44 26.54
C GLY A 196 5.14 -2.76 25.67
N GLY A 197 4.99 -1.45 25.83
CA GLY A 197 3.82 -0.69 25.38
C GLY A 197 3.62 -0.63 23.86
N SER A 198 2.50 -1.15 23.38
CA SER A 198 1.79 -0.67 22.18
C SER A 198 0.36 -1.22 22.16
N LYS A 199 -0.56 -0.52 21.46
CA LYS A 199 -1.99 -0.87 21.33
C LYS A 199 -2.26 -2.26 20.73
N GLY A 200 -1.27 -2.93 20.14
CA GLY A 200 -1.40 -4.30 19.63
C GLY A 200 -1.36 -5.39 20.70
N LYS A 201 -0.88 -5.10 21.92
CA LYS A 201 -0.73 -6.12 22.98
C LYS A 201 -2.00 -6.41 23.78
N THR A 202 -2.97 -5.50 23.84
CA THR A 202 -4.23 -5.74 24.56
C THR A 202 -5.03 -6.87 23.90
N ALA A 203 -5.09 -6.89 22.57
CA ALA A 203 -5.75 -7.98 21.84
C ALA A 203 -5.04 -9.33 22.05
N ILE A 204 -3.71 -9.33 22.13
CA ILE A 204 -2.91 -10.54 22.38
C ILE A 204 -3.15 -11.04 23.81
N GLN A 205 -3.13 -10.14 24.81
CA GLN A 205 -3.43 -10.49 26.19
C GLN A 205 -4.84 -11.08 26.34
N GLU A 206 -5.86 -10.47 25.76
CA GLU A 206 -7.23 -10.99 25.79
C GLU A 206 -7.36 -12.34 25.07
N TYR A 207 -6.64 -12.54 23.96
CA TYR A 207 -6.57 -13.84 23.28
C TYR A 207 -5.97 -14.93 24.18
N PHE A 208 -4.83 -14.66 24.83
CA PHE A 208 -4.20 -15.63 25.73
C PHE A 208 -5.06 -15.89 26.97
N LYS A 209 -5.68 -14.85 27.53
CA LYS A 209 -6.65 -15.00 28.63
C LYS A 209 -7.80 -15.93 28.25
N GLY A 210 -8.37 -15.75 27.06
CA GLY A 210 -9.43 -16.60 26.53
C GLY A 210 -8.98 -18.05 26.29
N ALA A 211 -7.75 -18.25 25.81
CA ALA A 211 -7.19 -19.58 25.60
C ALA A 211 -6.96 -20.34 26.92
N LEU A 212 -6.43 -19.68 27.95
CA LEU A 212 -6.29 -20.23 29.30
C LEU A 212 -7.66 -20.57 29.88
N PHE A 213 -8.61 -19.64 29.79
CA PHE A 213 -9.97 -19.84 30.27
C PHE A 213 -10.68 -21.04 29.61
N SER A 214 -10.53 -21.19 28.29
CA SER A 214 -11.08 -22.32 27.55
C SER A 214 -10.46 -23.65 28.01
N THR A 215 -9.17 -23.64 28.34
CA THR A 215 -8.46 -24.83 28.84
C THR A 215 -8.89 -25.17 30.26
N ILE A 216 -9.07 -24.19 31.15
CA ILE A 216 -9.64 -24.40 32.50
C ILE A 216 -11.04 -24.98 32.40
N SER A 217 -11.87 -24.43 31.52
CA SER A 217 -13.23 -24.91 31.29
C SER A 217 -13.24 -26.36 30.78
N MET A 218 -12.28 -26.74 29.93
CA MET A 218 -12.09 -28.12 29.51
C MET A 218 -11.75 -29.04 30.69
N PHE A 219 -10.82 -28.63 31.59
CA PHE A 219 -10.51 -29.40 32.79
C PHE A 219 -11.69 -29.53 33.74
N HIS A 220 -12.53 -28.51 33.84
CA HIS A 220 -13.80 -28.58 34.57
C HIS A 220 -14.77 -29.59 33.95
N CYS A 221 -14.97 -29.56 32.62
CA CYS A 221 -15.84 -30.51 31.94
C CYS A 221 -15.37 -31.98 32.04
N ILE A 222 -14.07 -32.22 32.19
CA ILE A 222 -13.49 -33.56 32.39
C ILE A 222 -13.58 -34.00 33.87
N GLY A 223 -13.95 -33.08 34.77
CA GLY A 223 -14.08 -33.35 36.20
C GLY A 223 -12.74 -33.42 36.92
N PHE A 224 -11.78 -32.58 36.51
CA PHE A 224 -10.54 -32.30 37.25
C PHE A 224 -10.64 -31.05 38.13
N VAL A 225 -11.43 -30.07 37.67
CA VAL A 225 -11.78 -28.86 38.44
C VAL A 225 -13.23 -29.02 38.88
N GLU A 226 -13.49 -28.95 40.18
CA GLU A 226 -14.81 -29.20 40.77
C GLU A 226 -15.70 -27.95 40.74
N GLU A 227 -15.14 -26.80 41.12
CA GLU A 227 -15.90 -25.56 41.22
C GLU A 227 -15.11 -24.36 40.66
N ILE A 228 -15.83 -23.50 39.95
CA ILE A 228 -15.34 -22.21 39.48
C ILE A 228 -16.21 -21.15 40.15
N GLU A 229 -15.78 -20.63 41.30
CA GLU A 229 -16.53 -19.57 41.98
C GLU A 229 -16.54 -18.25 41.19
N LYS A 230 -17.42 -17.31 41.56
CA LYS A 230 -17.52 -15.97 40.92
C LYS A 230 -16.23 -15.15 41.00
N THR A 231 -15.37 -15.47 41.97
CA THR A 231 -14.03 -14.91 42.17
C THR A 231 -12.94 -15.72 41.46
N PHE A 232 -13.28 -16.80 40.75
CA PHE A 232 -12.35 -17.74 40.13
C PHE A 232 -11.32 -18.34 41.09
N VAL A 233 -11.73 -18.60 42.34
CA VAL A 233 -11.04 -19.58 43.16
C VAL A 233 -11.36 -20.95 42.57
N LEU A 234 -10.31 -21.64 42.10
CA LEU A 234 -10.42 -22.95 41.48
C LEU A 234 -10.29 -23.99 42.58
N SER A 235 -11.30 -24.85 42.74
CA SER A 235 -11.20 -26.04 43.57
C SER A 235 -10.97 -27.25 42.67
N ILE A 236 -9.99 -28.08 43.03
CA ILE A 236 -9.64 -29.28 42.28
C ILE A 236 -9.94 -30.56 43.08
N THR A 237 -10.05 -31.69 42.38
CA THR A 237 -10.18 -33.00 43.03
C THR A 237 -8.86 -33.39 43.73
N ASP A 238 -8.92 -34.14 44.84
CA ASP A 238 -7.72 -34.65 45.55
C ASP A 238 -6.76 -35.43 44.62
N GLU A 239 -7.33 -36.18 43.67
CA GLU A 239 -6.57 -36.94 42.66
C GLU A 239 -5.83 -36.01 41.68
N PHE A 240 -6.45 -34.88 41.32
CA PHE A 240 -5.85 -33.88 40.45
C PHE A 240 -4.80 -33.04 41.18
N GLU A 241 -4.99 -32.76 42.48
CA GLU A 241 -3.98 -32.07 43.31
C GLU A 241 -2.66 -32.83 43.31
N SER A 242 -2.71 -34.15 43.60
CA SER A 242 -1.50 -34.99 43.58
C SER A 242 -0.83 -34.99 42.20
N SER A 243 -1.62 -35.03 41.13
CA SER A 243 -1.14 -35.06 39.76
C SER A 243 -0.49 -33.73 39.34
N LEU A 244 -1.07 -32.60 39.76
CA LEU A 244 -0.50 -31.27 39.55
C LEU A 244 0.79 -31.04 40.35
N ALA A 245 0.87 -31.57 41.57
CA ALA A 245 2.09 -31.51 42.38
C ALA A 245 3.26 -32.27 41.72
N ASP A 246 2.98 -33.44 41.13
CA ASP A 246 3.99 -34.20 40.39
C ASP A 246 4.34 -33.55 39.06
N PHE A 247 3.38 -32.93 38.38
CA PHE A 247 3.61 -32.09 37.21
C PHE A 247 4.52 -30.88 37.52
N HIS A 248 4.29 -30.19 38.66
CA HIS A 248 5.12 -29.09 39.11
C HIS A 248 6.57 -29.54 39.35
N LYS A 249 6.77 -30.65 40.06
CA LYS A 249 8.11 -31.26 40.25
C LYS A 249 8.75 -31.65 38.92
N PHE A 250 7.97 -32.22 38.01
CA PHE A 250 8.44 -32.57 36.67
C PHE A 250 8.94 -31.33 35.93
N LEU A 251 8.16 -30.24 35.89
CA LEU A 251 8.57 -28.99 35.26
C LEU A 251 9.79 -28.36 35.94
N ALA A 252 9.85 -28.38 37.28
CA ALA A 252 10.99 -27.88 38.05
C ALA A 252 12.27 -28.69 37.81
N SER A 253 12.15 -29.98 37.44
CA SER A 253 13.28 -30.84 37.10
C SER A 253 13.82 -30.64 35.67
N ARG A 254 13.12 -29.88 34.83
CA ARG A 254 13.56 -29.59 33.45
C ARG A 254 14.62 -28.49 33.48
N GLU A 255 15.72 -28.67 32.75
CA GLU A 255 16.75 -27.63 32.52
C GLU A 255 16.30 -26.52 31.55
N ASP A 256 14.99 -26.36 31.34
CA ASP A 256 14.45 -25.41 30.37
C ASP A 256 14.30 -24.02 31.02
N ALA A 257 15.18 -23.10 30.62
CA ALA A 257 15.25 -21.74 31.15
C ALA A 257 13.92 -20.96 31.01
N GLU A 258 13.04 -21.32 30.07
CA GLU A 258 11.74 -20.67 29.93
C GLU A 258 10.76 -21.11 31.03
N TYR A 259 10.72 -22.41 31.35
CA TYR A 259 9.85 -22.93 32.40
C TYR A 259 10.33 -22.52 33.79
N THR A 260 11.65 -22.48 34.03
CA THR A 260 12.21 -21.96 35.29
C THR A 260 11.74 -20.52 35.56
N ARG A 261 11.82 -19.64 34.54
CA ARG A 261 11.36 -18.25 34.67
C ARG A 261 9.86 -18.14 34.92
N VAL A 262 9.05 -19.01 34.32
CA VAL A 262 7.60 -19.04 34.54
C VAL A 262 7.27 -19.49 35.96
N ILE A 263 7.97 -20.50 36.48
CA ILE A 263 7.80 -20.96 37.87
C ILE A 263 8.21 -19.87 38.86
N GLU A 264 9.41 -19.29 38.71
CA GLU A 264 9.89 -18.16 39.55
C GLU A 264 8.90 -16.97 39.52
N LEU A 265 8.29 -16.72 38.36
CA LEU A 265 7.27 -15.69 38.21
C LEU A 265 6.02 -16.01 39.04
N PHE A 266 5.52 -17.24 39.02
CA PHE A 266 4.35 -17.64 39.82
C PHE A 266 4.67 -17.63 41.32
N GLU A 267 5.84 -18.11 41.73
CA GLU A 267 6.31 -18.04 43.12
C GLU A 267 6.37 -16.58 43.61
N SER A 268 6.94 -15.69 42.80
CA SER A 268 6.94 -14.25 43.08
C SER A 268 5.53 -13.66 43.20
N ILE A 269 4.53 -14.15 42.45
CA ILE A 269 3.16 -13.64 42.55
C ILE A 269 2.55 -14.05 43.89
N VAL A 270 2.73 -15.30 44.28
CA VAL A 270 2.19 -15.86 45.52
C VAL A 270 2.87 -15.27 46.75
N GLU A 271 4.20 -15.10 46.74
CA GLU A 271 4.95 -14.48 47.85
C GLU A 271 4.52 -13.04 48.14
N ASN A 272 3.99 -12.32 47.14
CA ASN A 272 3.53 -10.94 47.26
C ASN A 272 2.01 -10.83 47.33
N TYR A 273 1.28 -11.94 47.46
CA TYR A 273 -0.16 -11.94 47.57
C TYR A 273 -0.60 -11.73 49.03
N ASP A 274 -0.86 -10.47 49.38
CA ASP A 274 -1.62 -10.14 50.59
C ASP A 274 -3.10 -10.29 50.26
N GLY A 275 -3.78 -11.30 50.81
CA GLY A 275 -5.19 -11.63 50.56
C GLY A 275 -6.22 -10.59 51.04
N ASP A 276 -5.82 -9.32 51.18
CA ASP A 276 -6.65 -8.17 51.52
C ASP A 276 -6.79 -7.26 50.28
N SER A 277 -7.71 -7.61 49.38
CA SER A 277 -8.24 -6.71 48.33
C SER A 277 -9.69 -7.04 48.01
#